data_AF-R4KHR4-F1
#
_entry.id   AF-R4KHR4-F1
#
_cell.length_a   1.000
_cell.length_b   1.000
_cell.length_c   1.000
_cell.angle_alpha   90.00
_cell.angle_beta   90.00
_cell.angle_gamma   90.00
#
_symmetry.space_group_name_H-M   'P 1'
#
loop_
_entity.id
_entity.type
_entity.pdbx_description
1 polymer ?
#
loop_
_entity_poly.entity_id
_entity_poly.type
_entity_poly.pdbx_seq_one_letter_code
_entity_poly.pdbx_strand_id
1 'polypeptide(L)'
;MVSKEKLENIEFKDESQISKLQWKDILQNKEITSELDLKTVLTVFESPQYRSTATEIASVLGESNYRIISSGNTSFSRRICAYLNLKPPKNNKGGNRWWTIPYWGKSKGDGKWFYILRPELKEAIEELISEGKLNLRDIVDRIPKIRIIPMSKTIEFNNQSIEVVQQEFFKKDLKNRYDCLFYLRTGGIYCPRNTLLLFQYDNRIIACAKLIKVIKYQKPYDGVYNEALSLDRSSIQVFDPITPNELKVIDHDFKKISQARQLININCLTSLLKLINDKKDYQIAEEIPEENVDKLFEGAKRQIAVNAYERNSKARAKCIEHYRKLNNGKIVCQICDFDFGAFYGKELEGKIHVHHLKPLYEIGEGYEVNAINDLIPICPNCHLVIHSKEPAYTPQEIKNMLRNKR
;
A
#
# COMPACT_ATOMS: atom_id res chain seq x y z
N MET A 1 -8.70 -19.92 -21.39
CA MET A 1 -10.06 -19.78 -21.97
C MET A 1 -10.91 -19.02 -20.96
N VAL A 2 -11.07 -17.71 -21.14
CA VAL A 2 -11.93 -16.88 -20.26
C VAL A 2 -13.38 -17.21 -20.60
N SER A 3 -14.17 -17.58 -19.59
CA SER A 3 -15.58 -17.92 -19.72
C SER A 3 -16.34 -16.77 -20.39
N LYS A 4 -16.91 -17.05 -21.57
CA LYS A 4 -18.01 -16.29 -22.16
C LYS A 4 -19.23 -16.39 -21.25
N GLU A 5 -19.26 -15.64 -20.15
CA GLU A 5 -20.56 -15.28 -19.57
C GLU A 5 -21.22 -14.31 -20.54
N LYS A 6 -22.28 -14.79 -21.17
CA LYS A 6 -23.11 -14.05 -22.11
C LYS A 6 -23.51 -12.70 -21.48
N LEU A 7 -23.34 -11.62 -22.26
CA LEU A 7 -23.91 -10.27 -22.06
C LEU A 7 -25.45 -10.30 -22.16
N GLU A 8 -26.12 -11.29 -21.56
CA GLU A 8 -27.50 -11.65 -21.90
C GLU A 8 -28.57 -10.84 -21.15
N ASN A 9 -28.21 -9.80 -20.38
CA ASN A 9 -29.20 -9.01 -19.62
C ASN A 9 -28.75 -7.56 -19.39
N ILE A 10 -28.54 -6.77 -20.45
CA ILE A 10 -28.35 -5.31 -20.38
C ILE A 10 -29.70 -4.65 -20.64
N GLU A 11 -30.19 -3.86 -19.68
CA GLU A 11 -31.51 -3.21 -19.77
C GLU A 11 -31.45 -1.87 -20.50
N PHE A 12 -30.32 -1.17 -20.40
CA PHE A 12 -30.10 0.09 -21.09
C PHE A 12 -28.82 0.02 -21.91
N LYS A 13 -28.99 -0.42 -23.16
CA LYS A 13 -28.00 -0.33 -24.23
C LYS A 13 -28.41 0.82 -25.14
N ASP A 14 -27.52 1.76 -25.39
CA ASP A 14 -27.76 2.85 -26.33
C ASP A 14 -26.77 2.76 -27.49
N GLU A 15 -27.26 3.06 -28.69
CA GLU A 15 -26.56 3.02 -29.98
C GLU A 15 -25.51 4.13 -30.16
N SER A 16 -25.19 4.94 -29.13
CA SER A 16 -24.18 5.99 -29.28
C SER A 16 -22.90 5.46 -29.93
N GLN A 17 -22.63 5.91 -31.16
CA GLN A 17 -21.56 5.43 -32.05
C GLN A 17 -20.20 6.05 -31.71
N ILE A 18 -19.86 6.16 -30.42
CA ILE A 18 -18.55 6.67 -30.01
C ILE A 18 -17.54 5.55 -30.20
N SER A 19 -16.71 5.68 -31.23
CA SER A 19 -15.67 4.72 -31.57
C SER A 19 -14.56 4.70 -30.51
N LYS A 20 -13.77 3.62 -30.51
CA LYS A 20 -12.56 3.49 -29.68
C LYS A 20 -11.63 4.70 -29.85
N LEU A 21 -11.40 5.17 -31.07
CA LEU A 21 -10.52 6.31 -31.35
C LEU A 21 -11.05 7.61 -30.75
N GLN A 22 -12.36 7.84 -30.82
CA GLN A 22 -13.00 8.99 -30.19
C GLN A 22 -12.91 8.92 -28.66
N TRP A 23 -13.07 7.72 -28.07
CA TRP A 23 -12.86 7.55 -26.63
C TRP A 23 -11.42 7.82 -26.20
N LYS A 24 -10.42 7.38 -26.99
CA LYS A 24 -9.02 7.70 -26.70
C LYS A 24 -8.79 9.20 -26.68
N ASP A 25 -9.31 9.93 -27.66
CA ASP A 25 -9.21 11.38 -27.74
C ASP A 25 -9.90 12.07 -26.55
N ILE A 26 -11.15 11.69 -26.26
CA ILE A 26 -11.93 12.20 -25.13
C ILE A 26 -11.16 12.04 -23.81
N LEU A 27 -10.66 10.84 -23.51
CA LEU A 27 -10.03 10.54 -22.21
C LEU A 27 -8.72 11.30 -21.98
N GLN A 28 -8.04 11.71 -23.05
CA GLN A 28 -6.80 12.48 -22.98
C GLN A 28 -7.05 14.00 -22.99
N ASN A 29 -8.22 14.44 -23.47
CA ASN A 29 -8.56 15.86 -23.56
C ASN A 29 -9.02 16.41 -22.20
N LYS A 30 -8.19 17.25 -21.58
CA LYS A 30 -8.45 17.86 -20.25
C LYS A 30 -9.59 18.88 -20.24
N GLU A 31 -10.00 19.41 -21.39
CA GLU A 31 -11.16 20.30 -21.50
C GLU A 31 -12.48 19.51 -21.46
N ILE A 32 -12.44 18.23 -21.84
CA ILE A 32 -13.61 17.34 -21.87
C ILE A 32 -13.65 16.44 -20.64
N THR A 33 -12.52 15.85 -20.27
CA THR A 33 -12.39 14.87 -19.19
C THR A 33 -11.69 15.51 -18.01
N SER A 34 -12.45 15.79 -16.95
CA SER A 34 -11.88 16.23 -15.68
C SER A 34 -11.24 15.06 -14.93
N GLU A 35 -10.43 15.38 -13.93
CA GLU A 35 -9.79 14.39 -13.07
C GLU A 35 -10.82 13.46 -12.39
N LEU A 36 -11.96 13.99 -11.96
CA LEU A 36 -13.04 13.20 -11.36
C LEU A 36 -13.69 12.25 -12.37
N ASP A 37 -13.88 12.67 -13.62
CA ASP A 37 -14.47 11.84 -14.66
C ASP A 37 -13.55 10.65 -14.98
N LEU A 38 -12.26 10.94 -15.16
CA LEU A 38 -11.24 9.93 -15.43
C LEU A 38 -11.16 8.91 -14.28
N LYS A 39 -11.14 9.40 -13.04
CA LYS A 39 -11.20 8.57 -11.82
C LYS A 39 -12.44 7.68 -11.77
N THR A 40 -13.59 8.23 -12.10
CA THR A 40 -14.87 7.52 -12.11
C THR A 40 -14.89 6.40 -13.15
N VAL A 41 -14.48 6.70 -14.39
CA VAL A 41 -14.40 5.74 -15.49
C VAL A 41 -13.43 4.60 -15.17
N LEU A 42 -12.23 4.92 -14.69
CA LEU A 42 -11.22 3.91 -14.39
C LEU A 42 -11.57 3.09 -13.14
N THR A 43 -12.33 3.63 -12.19
CA THR A 43 -12.90 2.83 -11.08
C THR A 43 -13.88 1.77 -11.59
N VAL A 44 -14.70 2.09 -12.60
CA VAL A 44 -15.60 1.12 -13.23
C VAL A 44 -14.81 0.07 -14.01
N PHE A 45 -13.76 0.48 -14.72
CA PHE A 45 -12.85 -0.41 -15.45
C PHE A 45 -12.20 -1.46 -14.55
N GLU A 46 -11.73 -1.06 -13.37
CA GLU A 46 -11.10 -1.98 -12.39
C GLU A 46 -12.10 -2.83 -11.59
N SER A 47 -13.41 -2.55 -11.72
CA SER A 47 -14.43 -3.29 -10.98
C SER A 47 -14.71 -4.65 -11.62
N PRO A 48 -15.06 -5.69 -10.84
CA PRO A 48 -15.37 -7.00 -11.39
C PRO A 48 -16.42 -6.92 -12.51
N GLN A 49 -16.15 -7.58 -13.64
CA GLN A 49 -16.99 -7.54 -14.84
C GLN A 49 -17.16 -6.14 -15.46
N TYR A 50 -16.22 -5.22 -15.21
CA TYR A 50 -16.24 -3.84 -15.71
C TYR A 50 -17.52 -3.08 -15.33
N ARG A 51 -18.05 -3.35 -14.13
CA ARG A 51 -19.29 -2.73 -13.65
C ARG A 51 -19.25 -2.34 -12.19
N SER A 52 -19.89 -1.22 -11.87
CA SER A 52 -19.97 -0.70 -10.49
C SER A 52 -21.20 0.19 -10.31
N THR A 53 -21.69 0.36 -9.10
CA THR A 53 -22.76 1.33 -8.78
C THR A 53 -22.17 2.70 -8.39
N ALA A 54 -22.91 3.78 -8.55
CA ALA A 54 -22.49 5.11 -8.08
C ALA A 54 -22.07 5.14 -6.60
N THR A 55 -22.73 4.32 -5.76
CA THR A 55 -22.40 4.19 -4.34
C THR A 55 -21.05 3.49 -4.13
N GLU A 56 -20.78 2.42 -4.88
CA GLU A 56 -19.50 1.69 -4.80
C GLU A 56 -18.35 2.57 -5.32
N ILE A 57 -18.56 3.28 -6.43
CA ILE A 57 -17.58 4.22 -6.97
C ILE A 57 -17.29 5.34 -5.98
N ALA A 58 -18.32 5.98 -5.42
CA ALA A 58 -18.14 7.03 -4.40
C ALA A 58 -17.35 6.50 -3.20
N SER A 59 -17.64 5.27 -2.77
CA SER A 59 -16.86 4.59 -1.73
C SER A 59 -15.38 4.52 -2.10
N VAL A 60 -15.06 3.95 -3.27
CA VAL A 60 -13.67 3.78 -3.74
C VAL A 60 -12.95 5.12 -3.87
N LEU A 61 -13.64 6.15 -4.37
CA LEU A 61 -13.07 7.49 -4.52
C LEU A 61 -13.04 8.29 -3.21
N GLY A 62 -13.58 7.77 -2.10
CA GLY A 62 -13.63 8.50 -0.82
C GLY A 62 -14.62 9.65 -0.80
N GLU A 63 -15.57 9.68 -1.72
CA GLU A 63 -16.60 10.69 -1.80
C GLU A 63 -17.72 10.44 -0.78
N SER A 64 -18.14 11.51 -0.10
CA SER A 64 -19.16 11.43 0.95
C SER A 64 -20.57 11.13 0.41
N ASN A 65 -20.81 11.35 -0.88
CA ASN A 65 -22.13 11.21 -1.48
C ASN A 65 -22.07 10.66 -2.91
N TYR A 66 -22.84 9.60 -3.19
CA TYR A 66 -22.97 9.02 -4.54
C TYR A 66 -23.47 10.03 -5.59
N ARG A 67 -24.17 11.09 -5.17
CA ARG A 67 -24.66 12.16 -6.06
C ARG A 67 -23.52 12.87 -6.79
N ILE A 68 -22.32 12.94 -6.20
CA ILE A 68 -21.12 13.52 -6.83
C ILE A 68 -20.77 12.73 -8.09
N ILE A 69 -20.85 11.39 -8.02
CA ILE A 69 -20.61 10.52 -9.16
C ILE A 69 -21.73 10.66 -10.20
N SER A 70 -22.99 10.68 -9.77
CA SER A 70 -24.12 10.81 -10.68
C SER A 70 -24.16 12.16 -11.42
N SER A 71 -23.88 13.27 -10.73
CA SER A 71 -23.82 14.60 -11.33
C SER A 71 -22.55 14.79 -12.18
N GLY A 72 -21.42 14.22 -11.74
CA GLY A 72 -20.18 14.15 -12.51
C GLY A 72 -20.40 13.46 -13.85
N ASN A 73 -20.95 12.25 -13.84
CA ASN A 73 -21.30 11.50 -15.05
C ASN A 73 -22.24 12.28 -15.98
N THR A 74 -23.21 13.00 -15.42
CA THR A 74 -24.11 13.85 -16.22
C THR A 74 -23.34 14.98 -16.90
N SER A 75 -22.44 15.63 -16.18
CA SER A 75 -21.65 16.76 -16.68
C SER A 75 -20.62 16.29 -17.73
N PHE A 76 -19.97 15.16 -17.48
CA PHE A 76 -19.03 14.52 -18.42
C PHE A 76 -19.72 14.19 -19.74
N SER A 77 -20.89 13.54 -19.66
CA SER A 77 -21.65 13.14 -20.83
C SER A 77 -22.14 14.35 -21.64
N ARG A 78 -22.47 15.47 -20.98
CA ARG A 78 -22.80 16.73 -21.67
C ARG A 78 -21.61 17.29 -22.45
N ARG A 79 -20.40 17.27 -21.86
CA ARG A 79 -19.17 17.70 -22.55
C ARG A 79 -18.85 16.81 -23.75
N ILE A 80 -18.98 15.49 -23.61
CA ILE A 80 -18.81 14.54 -24.71
C ILE A 80 -19.81 14.80 -25.83
N CYS A 81 -21.10 14.94 -25.50
CA CYS A 81 -22.13 15.22 -26.49
C CYS A 81 -21.90 16.54 -27.22
N ALA A 82 -21.48 17.59 -26.52
CA ALA A 82 -21.14 18.87 -27.14
C ALA A 82 -19.93 18.74 -28.07
N TYR A 83 -18.88 18.05 -27.65
CA TYR A 83 -17.66 17.84 -28.43
C TYR A 83 -17.90 17.05 -29.71
N LEU A 84 -18.66 15.96 -29.62
CA LEU A 84 -18.95 15.07 -30.75
C LEU A 84 -20.22 15.45 -31.53
N ASN A 85 -20.88 16.56 -31.17
CA ASN A 85 -22.17 16.99 -31.71
C ASN A 85 -23.25 15.87 -31.68
N LEU A 86 -23.32 15.15 -30.57
CA LEU A 86 -24.26 14.03 -30.37
C LEU A 86 -25.48 14.46 -29.56
N LYS A 87 -26.64 13.88 -29.90
CA LYS A 87 -27.86 14.01 -29.09
C LYS A 87 -27.86 12.96 -27.97
N PRO A 88 -28.21 13.32 -26.73
CA PRO A 88 -28.26 12.36 -25.65
C PRO A 88 -29.42 11.36 -25.83
N PRO A 89 -29.24 10.12 -25.33
CA PRO A 89 -30.30 9.14 -25.18
C PRO A 89 -31.50 9.71 -24.42
N LYS A 90 -32.73 9.43 -24.86
CA LYS A 90 -33.95 9.81 -24.13
C LYS A 90 -34.50 8.64 -23.32
N ASN A 91 -35.12 8.91 -22.19
CA ASN A 91 -35.92 7.94 -21.44
C ASN A 91 -37.37 7.93 -21.95
N ASN A 92 -38.19 6.99 -21.47
CA ASN A 92 -39.59 6.83 -21.87
C ASN A 92 -40.47 8.06 -21.54
N LYS A 93 -40.00 8.98 -20.70
CA LYS A 93 -40.65 10.24 -20.34
C LYS A 93 -40.06 11.45 -21.08
N GLY A 94 -39.21 11.25 -22.08
CA GLY A 94 -38.58 12.30 -22.89
C GLY A 94 -37.38 13.00 -22.24
N GLY A 95 -36.99 12.63 -21.01
CA GLY A 95 -35.82 13.18 -20.32
C GLY A 95 -34.51 12.55 -20.77
N ASN A 96 -33.41 13.31 -20.74
CA ASN A 96 -32.10 12.85 -21.19
C ASN A 96 -31.45 11.88 -20.18
N ARG A 97 -30.99 10.72 -20.68
CA ARG A 97 -30.20 9.73 -19.93
C ARG A 97 -28.72 9.97 -20.18
N TRP A 98 -28.17 10.99 -19.54
CA TRP A 98 -26.78 11.38 -19.74
C TRP A 98 -25.79 10.26 -19.37
N TRP A 99 -25.99 9.61 -18.23
CA TRP A 99 -25.08 8.57 -17.74
C TRP A 99 -24.95 7.34 -18.66
N THR A 100 -25.84 7.15 -19.64
CA THR A 100 -25.73 6.05 -20.60
C THR A 100 -24.76 6.35 -21.75
N ILE A 101 -24.17 7.55 -21.81
CA ILE A 101 -23.12 7.87 -22.78
C ILE A 101 -21.83 7.08 -22.48
N PRO A 102 -21.20 7.18 -21.29
CA PRO A 102 -20.02 6.37 -20.96
C PRO A 102 -20.35 4.93 -20.54
N TYR A 103 -21.59 4.64 -20.12
CA TYR A 103 -21.96 3.35 -19.53
C TYR A 103 -23.21 2.72 -20.15
N TRP A 104 -23.30 1.40 -20.10
CA TRP A 104 -24.56 0.68 -20.18
C TRP A 104 -25.16 0.47 -18.79
N GLY A 105 -26.47 0.22 -18.75
CA GLY A 105 -27.23 0.12 -17.52
C GLY A 105 -27.87 -1.25 -17.29
N LYS A 106 -27.84 -1.69 -16.03
CA LYS A 106 -28.63 -2.84 -15.54
C LYS A 106 -29.13 -2.57 -14.11
N SER A 107 -30.39 -2.87 -13.83
CA SER A 107 -30.93 -2.83 -12.47
C SER A 107 -30.20 -3.82 -11.56
N LYS A 108 -29.89 -3.38 -10.34
CA LYS A 108 -29.36 -4.24 -9.26
C LYS A 108 -30.48 -4.83 -8.39
N GLY A 109 -31.74 -4.48 -8.65
CA GLY A 109 -32.92 -4.98 -7.92
C GLY A 109 -33.23 -4.25 -6.61
N ASP A 110 -32.32 -3.41 -6.10
CA ASP A 110 -32.45 -2.63 -4.85
C ASP A 110 -32.68 -1.12 -5.11
N GLY A 111 -33.19 -0.78 -6.31
CA GLY A 111 -33.31 0.60 -6.77
C GLY A 111 -31.99 1.23 -7.24
N LYS A 112 -30.87 0.49 -7.21
CA LYS A 112 -29.59 0.93 -7.77
C LYS A 112 -29.38 0.39 -9.18
N TRP A 113 -28.49 1.06 -9.90
CA TRP A 113 -28.12 0.74 -11.27
C TRP A 113 -26.63 0.46 -11.35
N PHE A 114 -26.26 -0.61 -12.05
CA PHE A 114 -24.88 -0.83 -12.46
C PHE A 114 -24.55 0.07 -13.64
N TYR A 115 -23.46 0.83 -13.51
CA TYR A 115 -22.71 1.38 -14.63
C TYR A 115 -21.82 0.27 -15.16
N ILE A 116 -22.07 -0.17 -16.38
CA ILE A 116 -21.30 -1.18 -17.09
C ILE A 116 -20.48 -0.45 -18.16
N LEU A 117 -19.17 -0.65 -18.19
CA LEU A 117 -18.31 0.02 -19.14
C LEU A 117 -18.64 -0.42 -20.58
N ARG A 118 -18.68 0.53 -21.52
CA ARG A 118 -18.86 0.21 -22.94
C ARG A 118 -17.64 -0.55 -23.47
N PRO A 119 -17.81 -1.53 -24.37
CA PRO A 119 -16.70 -2.26 -24.98
C PRO A 119 -15.67 -1.33 -25.64
N GLU A 120 -16.12 -0.34 -26.41
CA GLU A 120 -15.24 0.59 -27.14
C GLU A 120 -14.45 1.49 -26.19
N LEU A 121 -15.08 1.92 -25.08
CA LEU A 121 -14.42 2.68 -24.02
C LEU A 121 -13.42 1.80 -23.25
N LYS A 122 -13.79 0.55 -22.98
CA LYS A 122 -12.91 -0.44 -22.35
C LYS A 122 -11.64 -0.67 -23.19
N GLU A 123 -11.80 -0.94 -24.48
CA GLU A 123 -10.69 -1.12 -25.41
C GLU A 123 -9.81 0.13 -25.51
N ALA A 124 -10.41 1.32 -25.51
CA ALA A 124 -9.67 2.58 -25.52
C ALA A 124 -8.81 2.75 -24.26
N ILE A 125 -9.33 2.38 -23.09
CA ILE A 125 -8.58 2.42 -21.82
C ILE A 125 -7.43 1.41 -21.84
N GLU A 126 -7.68 0.17 -22.26
CA GLU A 126 -6.64 -0.88 -22.37
C GLU A 126 -5.47 -0.42 -23.26
N GLU A 127 -5.78 0.21 -24.39
CA GLU A 127 -4.78 0.72 -25.34
C GLU A 127 -4.03 1.95 -24.80
N LEU A 128 -4.71 2.87 -24.11
CA LEU A 128 -4.04 4.01 -23.49
C LEU A 128 -3.12 3.60 -22.33
N ILE A 129 -3.47 2.54 -21.60
CA ILE A 129 -2.61 1.96 -20.56
C ILE A 129 -1.38 1.31 -21.20
N SER A 130 -1.55 0.53 -22.27
CA SER A 130 -0.41 -0.11 -22.95
C SER A 130 0.53 0.90 -23.62
N GLU A 131 0.00 2.03 -24.09
CA GLU A 131 0.77 3.18 -24.59
C GLU A 131 1.42 4.03 -23.48
N GLY A 132 1.16 3.73 -22.20
CA GLY A 132 1.67 4.51 -21.07
C GLY A 132 1.04 5.90 -20.92
N LYS A 133 -0.06 6.18 -21.60
CA LYS A 133 -0.77 7.48 -21.59
C LYS A 133 -1.81 7.59 -20.48
N LEU A 134 -2.27 6.46 -19.94
CA LEU A 134 -3.06 6.38 -18.71
C LEU A 134 -2.33 5.52 -17.69
N ASN A 135 -2.24 6.03 -16.45
CA ASN A 135 -1.65 5.30 -15.34
C ASN A 135 -2.73 4.94 -14.32
N LEU A 136 -3.06 3.65 -14.24
CA LEU A 136 -4.03 3.13 -13.26
C LEU A 136 -3.57 3.35 -11.81
N ARG A 137 -2.26 3.48 -11.56
CA ARG A 137 -1.71 3.68 -10.21
C ARG A 137 -2.22 4.98 -9.58
N ASP A 138 -2.44 6.03 -10.37
CA ASP A 138 -2.92 7.35 -9.89
C ASP A 138 -4.35 7.30 -9.30
N ILE A 139 -5.06 6.20 -9.50
CA ILE A 139 -6.45 5.99 -9.09
C ILE A 139 -6.55 4.86 -8.07
N VAL A 140 -5.77 3.79 -8.27
CA VAL A 140 -5.73 2.61 -7.40
C VAL A 140 -4.93 2.85 -6.12
N ASP A 141 -3.96 3.78 -6.10
CA ASP A 141 -3.17 4.09 -4.91
C ASP A 141 -3.77 5.15 -3.98
N ARG A 142 -4.87 5.81 -4.40
CA ARG A 142 -5.52 6.81 -3.54
C ARG A 142 -6.12 6.13 -2.31
N ILE A 143 -5.65 6.50 -1.14
CA ILE A 143 -6.23 6.09 0.14
C ILE A 143 -7.46 6.97 0.38
N PRO A 144 -8.70 6.44 0.35
CA PRO A 144 -9.91 7.24 0.50
C PRO A 144 -10.20 7.61 1.96
N LYS A 145 -9.64 6.85 2.90
CA LYS A 145 -9.95 6.96 4.33
C LYS A 145 -8.83 6.37 5.17
N ILE A 146 -8.67 6.91 6.39
CA ILE A 146 -7.81 6.35 7.43
C ILE A 146 -8.69 5.93 8.61
N ARG A 147 -8.51 4.72 9.11
CA ARG A 147 -9.37 4.16 10.17
C ARG A 147 -8.56 3.41 11.21
N ILE A 148 -8.88 3.63 12.49
CA ILE A 148 -8.32 2.86 13.60
C ILE A 148 -9.17 1.63 13.87
N ILE A 149 -8.50 0.48 13.97
CA ILE A 149 -9.05 -0.82 14.34
C ILE A 149 -8.55 -1.16 15.75
N PRO A 150 -9.40 -1.03 16.79
CA PRO A 150 -9.03 -1.41 18.14
C PRO A 150 -8.95 -2.92 18.28
N MET A 151 -7.90 -3.39 18.93
CA MET A 151 -7.66 -4.80 19.23
C MET A 151 -7.62 -5.02 20.74
N SER A 152 -8.21 -6.12 21.20
CA SER A 152 -8.34 -6.41 22.62
C SER A 152 -7.14 -7.20 23.15
N LYS A 153 -6.41 -6.59 24.09
CA LYS A 153 -5.28 -7.23 24.77
C LYS A 153 -5.67 -8.52 25.51
N THR A 154 -6.81 -8.51 26.19
CA THR A 154 -7.27 -9.64 27.01
C THR A 154 -8.05 -10.68 26.22
N ILE A 155 -8.90 -10.27 25.27
CA ILE A 155 -9.83 -11.16 24.58
C ILE A 155 -9.22 -11.78 23.31
N GLU A 156 -8.36 -11.04 22.60
CA GLU A 156 -7.84 -11.48 21.30
C GLU A 156 -6.39 -11.96 21.38
N PHE A 157 -5.60 -11.45 22.33
CA PHE A 157 -4.14 -11.65 22.36
C PHE A 157 -3.60 -12.07 23.72
N ASN A 158 -4.44 -12.52 24.66
CA ASN A 158 -4.02 -13.12 25.93
C ASN A 158 -2.91 -12.36 26.68
N ASN A 159 -2.97 -11.03 26.71
CA ASN A 159 -1.98 -10.15 27.34
C ASN A 159 -0.55 -10.22 26.78
N GLN A 160 -0.36 -10.68 25.55
CA GLN A 160 0.95 -10.66 24.88
C GLN A 160 1.55 -9.24 24.77
N SER A 161 2.88 -9.17 24.65
CA SER A 161 3.56 -7.90 24.41
C SER A 161 3.33 -7.40 22.98
N ILE A 162 3.54 -6.11 22.75
CA ILE A 162 3.40 -5.51 21.41
C ILE A 162 4.33 -6.20 20.41
N GLU A 163 5.56 -6.52 20.82
CA GLU A 163 6.57 -7.15 19.97
C GLU A 163 6.10 -8.53 19.51
N VAL A 164 5.52 -9.32 20.42
CA VAL A 164 4.97 -10.64 20.10
C VAL A 164 3.80 -10.51 19.12
N VAL A 165 2.88 -9.57 19.36
CA VAL A 165 1.75 -9.33 18.44
C VAL A 165 2.24 -8.87 17.07
N GLN A 166 3.27 -8.01 17.00
CA GLN A 166 3.85 -7.58 15.73
C GLN A 166 4.54 -8.72 14.97
N GLN A 167 5.36 -9.54 15.63
CA GLN A 167 6.12 -10.60 14.96
C GLN A 167 5.26 -11.85 14.67
N GLU A 168 4.58 -12.39 15.68
CA GLU A 168 3.87 -13.66 15.53
C GLU A 168 2.50 -13.48 14.87
N PHE A 169 1.78 -12.41 15.19
CA PHE A 169 0.47 -12.18 14.57
C PHE A 169 0.57 -11.46 13.22
N PHE A 170 1.05 -10.21 13.17
CA PHE A 170 1.03 -9.43 11.93
C PHE A 170 1.97 -9.97 10.84
N LYS A 171 3.21 -10.33 11.19
CA LYS A 171 4.19 -10.78 10.18
C LYS A 171 4.05 -12.24 9.79
N LYS A 172 3.48 -13.08 10.65
CA LYS A 172 3.41 -14.53 10.44
C LYS A 172 1.97 -15.02 10.29
N ASP A 173 1.19 -15.11 11.36
CA ASP A 173 -0.17 -15.66 11.32
C ASP A 173 -1.05 -14.94 10.28
N LEU A 174 -1.25 -13.62 10.42
CA LEU A 174 -2.12 -12.83 9.54
C LEU A 174 -1.67 -12.88 8.07
N LYS A 175 -0.37 -12.86 7.79
CA LYS A 175 0.17 -12.96 6.42
C LYS A 175 -0.04 -14.35 5.81
N ASN A 176 0.00 -15.40 6.64
CA ASN A 176 -0.15 -16.79 6.21
C ASN A 176 -1.61 -17.23 6.08
N ARG A 177 -2.56 -16.51 6.69
CA ARG A 177 -4.00 -16.75 6.47
C ARG A 177 -4.38 -16.55 5.00
N TYR A 178 -5.36 -17.34 4.55
CA TYR A 178 -6.01 -17.13 3.26
C TYR A 178 -6.60 -15.70 3.21
N ASP A 179 -6.35 -14.96 2.13
CA ASP A 179 -6.76 -13.55 1.94
C ASP A 179 -6.36 -12.56 3.07
N CYS A 180 -5.39 -12.94 3.91
CA CYS A 180 -4.95 -12.16 5.08
C CYS A 180 -6.12 -11.67 5.95
N LEU A 181 -7.06 -12.58 6.23
CA LEU A 181 -8.30 -12.26 6.93
C LEU A 181 -8.07 -11.87 8.40
N PHE A 182 -8.46 -10.64 8.72
CA PHE A 182 -8.58 -10.14 10.09
C PHE A 182 -10.04 -10.23 10.54
N TYR A 183 -10.33 -11.10 11.52
CA TYR A 183 -11.69 -11.36 11.98
C TYR A 183 -12.14 -10.33 13.03
N LEU A 184 -13.41 -9.91 12.95
CA LEU A 184 -14.00 -8.90 13.82
C LEU A 184 -15.19 -9.49 14.58
N ARG A 185 -15.14 -9.35 15.91
CA ARG A 185 -16.25 -9.73 16.79
C ARG A 185 -17.45 -8.81 16.64
N THR A 186 -17.23 -7.53 16.33
CA THR A 186 -18.31 -6.53 16.15
C THR A 186 -18.55 -6.26 14.66
N GLY A 187 -19.81 -6.28 14.23
CA GLY A 187 -20.20 -6.01 12.84
C GLY A 187 -20.56 -4.54 12.56
N GLY A 188 -20.84 -4.19 11.31
CA GLY A 188 -21.23 -2.84 10.90
C GLY A 188 -20.08 -1.95 10.48
N ILE A 189 -18.93 -2.52 10.09
CA ILE A 189 -17.86 -1.73 9.48
C ILE A 189 -18.23 -1.43 8.02
N TYR A 190 -18.55 -0.17 7.75
CA TYR A 190 -18.52 0.36 6.38
C TYR A 190 -17.17 1.03 6.15
N CYS A 191 -16.38 0.45 5.26
CA CYS A 191 -15.07 0.96 4.90
C CYS A 191 -14.80 0.71 3.40
N PRO A 192 -14.45 1.75 2.63
CA PRO A 192 -14.14 1.60 1.22
C PRO A 192 -12.85 0.79 0.99
N ARG A 193 -12.75 0.14 -0.18
CA ARG A 193 -11.49 -0.47 -0.65
C ARG A 193 -10.36 0.55 -0.59
N ASN A 194 -9.14 0.07 -0.34
CA ASN A 194 -7.92 0.86 -0.20
C ASN A 194 -7.85 1.78 1.04
N THR A 195 -8.83 1.72 1.95
CA THR A 195 -8.71 2.40 3.26
C THR A 195 -7.43 1.95 3.97
N LEU A 196 -6.67 2.91 4.48
CA LEU A 196 -5.55 2.65 5.39
C LEU A 196 -6.10 2.33 6.78
N LEU A 197 -5.90 1.10 7.23
CA LEU A 197 -6.24 0.62 8.55
C LEU A 197 -5.03 0.76 9.47
N LEU A 198 -5.23 1.37 10.63
CA LEU A 198 -4.27 1.49 11.72
C LEU A 198 -4.70 0.56 12.86
N PHE A 199 -3.88 -0.41 13.23
CA PHE A 199 -4.22 -1.38 14.26
C PHE A 199 -3.74 -0.88 15.62
N GLN A 200 -4.70 -0.69 16.52
CA GLN A 200 -4.46 -0.19 17.85
C GLN A 200 -4.40 -1.34 18.85
N TYR A 201 -3.32 -1.40 19.63
CA TYR A 201 -3.11 -2.38 20.68
C TYR A 201 -2.42 -1.73 21.87
N ASP A 202 -2.86 -2.04 23.09
CA ASP A 202 -2.25 -1.54 24.34
C ASP A 202 -1.98 -0.03 24.35
N ASN A 203 -3.00 0.75 23.95
CA ASN A 203 -2.95 2.22 23.86
C ASN A 203 -1.91 2.79 22.87
N ARG A 204 -1.50 2.02 21.85
CA ARG A 204 -0.59 2.46 20.77
C ARG A 204 -1.06 1.96 19.41
N ILE A 205 -0.62 2.58 18.32
CA ILE A 205 -0.76 2.01 16.97
C ILE A 205 0.49 1.20 16.66
N ILE A 206 0.30 -0.08 16.35
CA ILE A 206 1.41 -1.04 16.24
C ILE A 206 1.59 -1.59 14.83
N ALA A 207 0.60 -1.42 13.95
CA ALA A 207 0.65 -1.91 12.58
C ALA A 207 -0.30 -1.11 11.68
N CYS A 208 -0.10 -1.21 10.37
CA CYS A 208 -1.05 -0.74 9.38
C CYS A 208 -1.19 -1.71 8.20
N ALA A 209 -2.32 -1.61 7.48
CA ALA A 209 -2.56 -2.34 6.23
C ALA A 209 -3.61 -1.62 5.37
N LYS A 210 -3.60 -1.83 4.06
CA LYS A 210 -4.64 -1.41 3.12
C LYS A 210 -5.75 -2.47 3.06
N LEU A 211 -6.99 -2.01 3.08
CA LEU A 211 -8.18 -2.88 2.97
C LEU A 211 -8.45 -3.28 1.51
N ILE A 212 -8.65 -4.56 1.24
CA ILE A 212 -9.18 -5.03 -0.06
C ILE A 212 -10.71 -4.98 -0.04
N LYS A 213 -11.34 -5.66 0.93
CA LYS A 213 -12.80 -5.76 1.06
C LYS A 213 -13.22 -6.11 2.49
N VAL A 214 -14.45 -5.73 2.84
CA VAL A 214 -15.13 -6.22 4.06
C VAL A 214 -15.99 -7.41 3.69
N ILE A 215 -15.85 -8.51 4.42
CA ILE A 215 -16.67 -9.71 4.31
C ILE A 215 -17.64 -9.72 5.48
N LYS A 216 -18.94 -9.83 5.18
CA LYS A 216 -20.00 -9.94 6.19
C LYS A 216 -20.53 -11.35 6.19
N TYR A 217 -20.56 -11.99 7.36
CA TYR A 217 -21.11 -13.33 7.48
C TYR A 217 -22.61 -13.26 7.79
N GLN A 218 -23.39 -14.16 7.19
CA GLN A 218 -24.83 -14.27 7.48
C GLN A 218 -25.09 -14.83 8.89
N LYS A 219 -24.18 -15.68 9.37
CA LYS A 219 -24.12 -16.20 10.74
C LYS A 219 -22.67 -16.03 11.24
N PRO A 220 -22.44 -15.80 12.55
CA PRO A 220 -21.08 -15.61 13.05
C PRO A 220 -20.16 -16.77 12.65
N TYR A 221 -19.04 -16.44 12.00
CA TYR A 221 -17.97 -17.39 11.73
C TYR A 221 -17.36 -17.84 13.07
N ASP A 222 -17.17 -19.15 13.22
CA ASP A 222 -16.70 -19.77 14.47
C ASP A 222 -17.54 -19.39 15.70
N GLY A 223 -18.84 -19.08 15.49
CA GLY A 223 -19.77 -18.67 16.55
C GLY A 223 -19.51 -17.29 17.17
N VAL A 224 -18.45 -16.58 16.74
CA VAL A 224 -17.96 -15.38 17.43
C VAL A 224 -17.76 -14.18 16.50
N TYR A 225 -17.43 -14.40 15.23
CA TYR A 225 -17.00 -13.33 14.32
C TYR A 225 -18.10 -12.97 13.31
N ASN A 226 -18.58 -11.73 13.39
CA ASN A 226 -19.65 -11.24 12.52
C ASN A 226 -19.15 -10.76 11.14
N GLU A 227 -17.91 -10.27 11.09
CA GLU A 227 -17.29 -9.72 9.86
C GLU A 227 -15.80 -10.09 9.79
N ALA A 228 -15.21 -10.01 8.60
CA ALA A 228 -13.78 -10.11 8.39
C ALA A 228 -13.29 -9.02 7.43
N LEU A 229 -12.06 -8.56 7.62
CA LEU A 229 -11.36 -7.65 6.72
C LEU A 229 -10.36 -8.45 5.91
N SER A 230 -10.48 -8.42 4.58
CA SER A 230 -9.46 -8.93 3.68
C SER A 230 -8.44 -7.83 3.41
N LEU A 231 -7.18 -8.10 3.68
CA LEU A 231 -6.10 -7.11 3.68
C LEU A 231 -5.14 -7.37 2.54
N ASP A 232 -4.57 -6.30 1.99
CA ASP A 232 -3.48 -6.42 1.03
C ASP A 232 -2.21 -6.87 1.76
N ARG A 233 -1.78 -8.10 1.47
CA ARG A 233 -0.61 -8.75 2.08
C ARG A 233 0.67 -7.92 1.98
N SER A 234 0.87 -7.22 0.86
CA SER A 234 2.07 -6.40 0.62
C SER A 234 2.08 -5.12 1.46
N SER A 235 0.89 -4.62 1.79
CA SER A 235 0.69 -3.41 2.59
C SER A 235 0.78 -3.62 4.10
N ILE A 236 0.76 -4.87 4.58
CA ILE A 236 0.83 -5.18 6.01
C ILE A 236 2.22 -4.83 6.54
N GLN A 237 2.27 -3.82 7.41
CA GLN A 237 3.48 -3.24 7.94
C GLN A 237 3.38 -3.08 9.46
N VAL A 238 4.51 -3.30 10.13
CA VAL A 238 4.70 -2.97 11.55
C VAL A 238 5.84 -1.96 11.65
N PHE A 239 5.87 -1.19 12.73
CA PHE A 239 6.79 -0.09 12.96
C PHE A 239 6.93 0.14 14.47
N ASP A 240 7.87 1.00 14.90
CA ASP A 240 7.94 1.40 16.31
C ASP A 240 6.58 1.99 16.75
N PRO A 241 5.97 1.48 17.84
CA PRO A 241 4.59 1.83 18.19
C PRO A 241 4.33 3.33 18.34
N ILE A 242 3.37 3.83 17.58
CA ILE A 242 2.97 5.25 17.62
C ILE A 242 2.09 5.49 18.84
N THR A 243 2.45 6.48 19.64
CA THR A 243 1.76 6.89 20.86
C THR A 243 0.55 7.80 20.56
N PRO A 244 -0.41 7.90 21.50
CA PRO A 244 -1.54 8.84 21.36
C PRO A 244 -1.09 10.30 21.19
N ASN A 245 0.02 10.71 21.82
CA ASN A 245 0.51 12.08 21.73
C ASN A 245 1.06 12.38 20.33
N GLU A 246 1.79 11.44 19.73
CA GLU A 246 2.26 11.58 18.34
C GLU A 246 1.09 11.66 17.35
N LEU A 247 0.01 10.90 17.59
CA LEU A 247 -1.22 11.05 16.80
C LEU A 247 -1.89 12.41 16.98
N LYS A 248 -1.93 12.97 18.21
CA LYS A 248 -2.49 14.30 18.48
C LYS A 248 -1.74 15.44 17.81
N VAL A 249 -0.43 15.27 17.61
CA VAL A 249 0.38 16.24 16.86
C VAL A 249 -0.02 16.25 15.39
N ILE A 250 -0.43 15.10 14.84
CA ILE A 250 -0.82 14.94 13.44
C ILE A 250 -2.28 15.33 13.21
N ASP A 251 -3.18 14.89 14.10
CA ASP A 251 -4.61 15.15 14.06
C ASP A 251 -5.01 15.80 15.38
N HIS A 252 -5.09 17.14 15.39
CA HIS A 252 -5.40 17.91 16.61
C HIS A 252 -6.80 17.62 17.15
N ASP A 253 -7.72 17.15 16.32
CA ASP A 253 -9.07 16.74 16.72
C ASP A 253 -9.08 15.33 17.36
N PHE A 254 -7.96 14.62 17.32
CA PHE A 254 -7.81 13.30 17.92
C PHE A 254 -7.89 13.37 19.44
N LYS A 255 -8.98 12.84 20.02
CA LYS A 255 -9.22 12.91 21.46
C LYS A 255 -8.37 11.93 22.26
N LYS A 256 -8.56 10.63 22.01
CA LYS A 256 -7.89 9.54 22.73
C LYS A 256 -8.04 8.21 22.02
N ILE A 257 -7.07 7.32 22.21
CA ILE A 257 -7.25 5.91 21.88
C ILE A 257 -8.31 5.30 22.81
N SER A 258 -9.23 4.53 22.24
CA SER A 258 -10.29 3.82 22.94
C SER A 258 -10.73 2.62 22.13
N GLN A 259 -11.49 1.73 22.76
CA GLN A 259 -12.10 0.56 22.08
C GLN A 259 -13.24 0.94 21.12
N ALA A 260 -13.61 2.23 21.04
CA ALA A 260 -14.57 2.72 20.06
C ALA A 260 -13.95 2.84 18.66
N ARG A 261 -14.80 2.79 17.64
CA ARG A 261 -14.41 3.00 16.24
C ARG A 261 -14.00 4.44 16.02
N GLN A 262 -12.79 4.67 15.50
CA GLN A 262 -12.24 6.00 15.30
C GLN A 262 -11.71 6.19 13.88
N LEU A 263 -11.76 7.43 13.42
CA LEU A 263 -11.26 7.87 12.13
C LEU A 263 -10.16 8.90 12.38
N ILE A 264 -9.16 8.89 11.51
CA ILE A 264 -8.18 9.97 11.41
C ILE A 264 -8.54 10.81 10.19
N ASN A 265 -8.37 12.13 10.30
CA ASN A 265 -8.63 13.04 9.20
C ASN A 265 -7.76 12.66 7.98
N ILE A 266 -8.38 12.50 6.80
CA ILE A 266 -7.67 12.09 5.59
C ILE A 266 -6.64 13.13 5.13
N ASN A 267 -6.84 14.40 5.48
CA ASN A 267 -5.90 15.47 5.17
C ASN A 267 -4.55 15.27 5.89
N CYS A 268 -4.54 14.48 6.96
CA CYS A 268 -3.34 14.14 7.72
C CYS A 268 -2.57 12.94 7.13
N LEU A 269 -3.02 12.36 6.01
CA LEU A 269 -2.44 11.16 5.41
C LEU A 269 -0.93 11.29 5.16
N THR A 270 -0.49 12.40 4.56
CA THR A 270 0.93 12.61 4.23
C THR A 270 1.78 12.64 5.50
N SER A 271 1.35 13.38 6.52
CA SER A 271 2.05 13.47 7.80
C SER A 271 2.06 12.14 8.55
N LEU A 272 0.96 11.39 8.50
CA LEU A 272 0.85 10.07 9.10
C LEU A 272 1.75 9.05 8.40
N LEU A 273 1.74 9.00 7.07
CA LEU A 273 2.62 8.11 6.31
C LEU A 273 4.08 8.45 6.55
N LYS A 274 4.40 9.73 6.66
CA LYS A 274 5.74 10.18 7.06
C LYS A 274 6.11 9.65 8.45
N LEU A 275 5.27 9.86 9.47
CA LEU A 275 5.53 9.34 10.81
C LEU A 275 5.70 7.81 10.82
N ILE A 276 4.83 7.09 10.11
CA ILE A 276 4.94 5.62 9.97
C ILE A 276 6.28 5.24 9.34
N ASN A 277 6.75 6.01 8.35
CA ASN A 277 8.04 5.77 7.72
C ASN A 277 9.21 6.08 8.67
N ASP A 278 9.18 7.23 9.34
CA ASP A 278 10.19 7.61 10.34
C ASP A 278 10.29 6.55 11.46
N LYS A 279 9.16 5.97 11.87
CA LYS A 279 9.07 4.88 12.84
C LYS A 279 9.56 3.52 12.31
N LYS A 280 9.72 3.36 11.00
CA LYS A 280 10.43 2.22 10.40
C LYS A 280 11.92 2.50 10.33
N ASP A 281 12.29 3.72 9.96
CA ASP A 281 13.68 4.15 9.75
C ASP A 281 14.45 4.30 11.07
N TYR A 282 13.76 4.44 12.21
CA TYR A 282 14.35 4.32 13.55
C TYR A 282 15.05 2.96 13.80
N GLN A 283 14.95 2.00 12.85
CA GLN A 283 15.79 0.80 12.86
C GLN A 283 17.25 0.98 12.41
N ILE A 284 17.72 2.16 11.97
CA ILE A 284 19.12 2.69 12.02
C ILE A 284 19.08 4.14 11.49
N ALA A 285 19.57 5.12 12.25
CA ALA A 285 19.89 6.47 11.73
C ALA A 285 21.41 6.59 11.52
N GLU A 286 21.85 7.02 10.33
CA GLU A 286 23.25 7.36 10.01
C GLU A 286 23.43 8.89 9.99
N GLU A 287 24.61 9.39 10.38
CA GLU A 287 24.95 10.83 10.41
C GLU A 287 25.41 11.36 9.04
N ILE A 288 25.29 12.68 8.82
CA ILE A 288 25.61 13.39 7.57
C ILE A 288 27.14 13.53 7.42
N PRO A 289 27.76 13.24 6.25
CA PRO A 289 29.17 13.54 6.02
C PRO A 289 29.45 15.05 6.00
N GLU A 290 30.46 15.48 6.76
CA GLU A 290 30.90 16.87 6.91
C GLU A 290 31.66 17.40 5.68
N GLU A 291 31.00 17.61 4.55
CA GLU A 291 31.63 18.37 3.46
C GLU A 291 30.67 19.45 2.92
N ASN A 292 30.96 20.69 3.34
CA ASN A 292 30.37 21.99 2.94
C ASN A 292 29.20 22.52 3.79
N VAL A 293 29.44 22.76 5.08
CA VAL A 293 28.48 23.47 5.94
C VAL A 293 29.18 24.56 6.76
N ASP A 294 29.37 25.75 6.18
CA ASP A 294 29.77 26.97 6.93
C ASP A 294 28.63 27.53 7.81
N LYS A 295 27.47 26.84 7.90
CA LYS A 295 26.31 27.23 8.70
C LYS A 295 25.53 26.02 9.23
N LEU A 296 25.60 25.77 10.53
CA LEU A 296 24.84 24.73 11.23
C LEU A 296 23.32 24.97 11.09
N PHE A 297 22.62 24.12 10.33
CA PHE A 297 21.16 24.09 10.27
C PHE A 297 20.65 22.69 10.67
N GLU A 298 19.94 22.58 11.80
CA GLU A 298 19.10 21.42 12.10
C GLU A 298 17.84 21.43 11.20
N GLY A 299 17.46 20.28 10.64
CA GLY A 299 16.17 20.11 9.95
C GLY A 299 16.15 20.31 8.44
N ALA A 300 17.31 20.30 7.76
CA ALA A 300 17.36 20.29 6.31
C ALA A 300 16.75 18.99 5.74
N LYS A 301 15.70 19.11 4.93
CA LYS A 301 15.01 17.97 4.29
C LYS A 301 15.69 17.68 2.94
N ARG A 302 16.18 16.46 2.74
CA ARG A 302 16.60 15.96 1.43
C ARG A 302 15.73 14.77 1.04
N GLN A 303 15.21 14.78 -0.19
CA GLN A 303 14.58 13.60 -0.77
C GLN A 303 15.68 12.61 -1.15
N ILE A 304 15.68 11.44 -0.53
CA ILE A 304 16.46 10.28 -0.97
C ILE A 304 15.47 9.34 -1.67
N ALA A 305 15.68 9.10 -2.96
CA ALA A 305 14.91 8.12 -3.71
C ALA A 305 15.32 6.71 -3.25
N VAL A 306 14.63 6.14 -2.27
CA VAL A 306 14.91 4.78 -1.82
C VAL A 306 14.12 3.81 -2.68
N ASN A 307 14.76 3.28 -3.72
CA ASN A 307 14.27 2.09 -4.44
C ASN A 307 14.19 0.95 -3.43
N ALA A 308 12.97 0.51 -3.14
CA ALA A 308 12.67 -0.61 -2.26
C ALA A 308 13.09 -1.94 -2.92
N TYR A 309 14.39 -2.24 -2.89
CA TYR A 309 14.88 -3.57 -3.26
C TYR A 309 14.55 -4.55 -2.13
N GLU A 310 13.74 -5.57 -2.46
CA GLU A 310 13.25 -6.60 -1.54
C GLU A 310 14.41 -7.38 -0.88
N ARG A 311 14.50 -7.35 0.45
CA ARG A 311 15.48 -8.13 1.21
C ARG A 311 15.06 -9.60 1.26
N ASN A 312 15.71 -10.46 0.47
CA ASN A 312 15.44 -11.90 0.44
C ASN A 312 15.92 -12.60 1.73
N SER A 313 14.98 -12.99 2.59
CA SER A 313 15.25 -13.66 3.87
C SER A 313 15.98 -15.00 3.72
N LYS A 314 15.79 -15.71 2.58
CA LYS A 314 16.51 -16.96 2.28
C LYS A 314 17.98 -16.70 1.97
N ALA A 315 18.29 -15.62 1.25
CA ALA A 315 19.66 -15.24 0.95
C ALA A 315 20.43 -14.89 2.24
N ARG A 316 19.79 -14.16 3.15
CA ARG A 316 20.34 -13.87 4.50
C ARG A 316 20.62 -15.15 5.29
N ALA A 317 19.67 -16.08 5.34
CA ALA A 317 19.86 -17.33 6.08
C ALA A 317 21.01 -18.17 5.52
N LYS A 318 21.09 -18.30 4.19
CA LYS A 318 22.18 -19.00 3.49
C LYS A 318 23.55 -18.35 3.74
N CYS A 319 23.63 -17.02 3.75
CA CYS A 319 24.85 -16.28 4.08
C CYS A 319 25.31 -16.62 5.50
N ILE A 320 24.44 -16.50 6.50
CA ILE A 320 24.77 -16.78 7.90
C ILE A 320 25.21 -18.24 8.09
N GLU A 321 24.52 -19.20 7.47
CA GLU A 321 24.88 -20.62 7.56
C GLU A 321 26.27 -20.89 6.97
N HIS A 322 26.56 -20.31 5.80
CA HIS A 322 27.87 -20.44 5.16
C HIS A 322 29.00 -19.92 6.07
N TYR A 323 28.86 -18.69 6.57
CA TYR A 323 29.89 -18.09 7.43
C TYR A 323 29.99 -18.74 8.81
N ARG A 324 28.92 -19.38 9.32
CA ARG A 324 29.02 -20.23 10.52
C ARG A 324 29.90 -21.44 10.29
N LYS A 325 29.77 -22.12 9.14
CA LYS A 325 30.61 -23.27 8.79
C LYS A 325 32.09 -22.88 8.69
N LEU A 326 32.38 -21.71 8.12
CA LEU A 326 33.74 -21.19 8.00
C LEU A 326 34.37 -20.82 9.36
N ASN A 327 33.58 -20.36 10.32
CA ASN A 327 34.06 -19.88 11.62
C ASN A 327 33.79 -20.88 12.76
N ASN A 328 33.96 -22.18 12.50
CA ASN A 328 33.83 -23.26 13.50
C ASN A 328 32.51 -23.23 14.28
N GLY A 329 31.40 -22.91 13.61
CA GLY A 329 30.05 -22.85 14.19
C GLY A 329 29.63 -21.47 14.71
N LYS A 330 30.55 -20.51 14.79
CA LYS A 330 30.27 -19.15 15.28
C LYS A 330 29.94 -18.20 14.14
N ILE A 331 29.23 -17.11 14.42
CA ILE A 331 29.02 -16.05 13.45
C ILE A 331 29.65 -14.77 13.98
N VAL A 332 30.68 -14.30 13.28
CA VAL A 332 31.50 -13.16 13.66
C VAL A 332 31.52 -12.13 12.55
N CYS A 333 31.79 -10.88 12.91
CA CYS A 333 32.00 -9.82 11.93
C CYS A 333 33.17 -10.18 11.01
N GLN A 334 32.93 -10.23 9.71
CA GLN A 334 33.98 -10.58 8.74
C GLN A 334 35.00 -9.46 8.51
N ILE A 335 34.87 -8.32 9.21
CA ILE A 335 35.80 -7.19 9.11
C ILE A 335 36.66 -7.07 10.38
N CYS A 336 36.04 -7.08 11.57
CA CYS A 336 36.73 -6.84 12.84
C CYS A 336 36.74 -8.05 13.80
N ASP A 337 36.23 -9.19 13.37
CA ASP A 337 36.13 -10.44 14.14
C ASP A 337 35.26 -10.38 15.40
N PHE A 338 34.46 -9.30 15.55
CA PHE A 338 33.58 -9.14 16.69
C PHE A 338 32.49 -10.23 16.75
N ASP A 339 32.37 -10.85 17.92
CA ASP A 339 31.39 -11.89 18.24
C ASP A 339 30.45 -11.38 19.34
N PHE A 340 29.17 -11.20 19.00
CA PHE A 340 28.15 -10.74 19.94
C PHE A 340 27.89 -11.73 21.07
N GLY A 341 27.89 -13.03 20.77
CA GLY A 341 27.63 -14.07 21.76
C GLY A 341 28.79 -14.19 22.76
N ALA A 342 30.03 -14.04 22.27
CA ALA A 342 31.21 -14.06 23.13
C ALA A 342 31.33 -12.79 23.99
N PHE A 343 30.99 -11.62 23.45
CA PHE A 343 31.16 -10.34 24.15
C PHE A 343 30.00 -10.00 25.10
N TYR A 344 28.75 -10.18 24.65
CA TYR A 344 27.55 -9.80 25.42
C TYR A 344 26.82 -10.98 26.07
N GLY A 345 27.25 -12.22 25.80
CA GLY A 345 26.65 -13.43 26.33
C GLY A 345 25.71 -14.14 25.36
N LYS A 346 25.32 -15.37 25.72
CA LYS A 346 24.58 -16.31 24.85
C LYS A 346 23.26 -15.78 24.28
N GLU A 347 22.62 -14.83 24.97
CA GLU A 347 21.36 -14.23 24.51
C GLU A 347 21.51 -13.45 23.20
N LEU A 348 22.70 -12.93 22.92
CA LEU A 348 23.01 -12.22 21.67
C LEU A 348 23.79 -13.09 20.67
N GLU A 349 23.87 -14.41 20.92
CA GLU A 349 24.45 -15.33 19.97
C GLU A 349 23.68 -15.30 18.64
N GLY A 350 24.41 -15.22 17.53
CA GLY A 350 23.80 -15.15 16.20
C GLY A 350 23.36 -13.76 15.74
N LYS A 351 23.44 -12.72 16.59
CA LYS A 351 23.10 -11.35 16.22
C LYS A 351 24.20 -10.76 15.34
N ILE A 352 23.87 -10.47 14.08
CA ILE A 352 24.78 -9.83 13.12
C ILE A 352 24.01 -9.18 11.96
N HIS A 353 24.54 -8.11 11.35
CA HIS A 353 23.98 -7.54 10.12
C HIS A 353 24.51 -8.30 8.90
N VAL A 354 23.74 -8.30 7.81
CA VAL A 354 24.18 -8.86 6.52
C VAL A 354 24.12 -7.74 5.49
N HIS A 355 25.27 -7.45 4.90
CA HIS A 355 25.49 -6.32 4.01
C HIS A 355 25.71 -6.80 2.57
N HIS A 356 25.25 -6.02 1.59
CA HIS A 356 25.46 -6.34 0.17
C HIS A 356 26.77 -5.71 -0.31
N LEU A 357 27.67 -6.50 -0.86
CA LEU A 357 28.96 -6.02 -1.38
C LEU A 357 28.82 -5.17 -2.64
N LYS A 358 27.74 -5.36 -3.40
CA LYS A 358 27.35 -4.53 -4.55
C LYS A 358 26.15 -3.68 -4.18
N PRO A 359 26.20 -2.36 -4.43
CA PRO A 359 25.05 -1.49 -4.21
C PRO A 359 23.84 -1.95 -5.03
N LEU A 360 22.66 -1.94 -4.41
CA LEU A 360 21.43 -2.45 -5.03
C LEU A 360 21.01 -1.67 -6.30
N TYR A 361 21.47 -0.42 -6.49
CA TYR A 361 21.19 0.37 -7.69
C TYR A 361 21.92 -0.12 -8.95
N GLU A 362 23.00 -0.91 -8.80
CA GLU A 362 23.72 -1.53 -9.93
C GLU A 362 23.07 -2.84 -10.37
N ILE A 363 22.07 -3.31 -9.62
CA ILE A 363 21.44 -4.61 -9.76
C ILE A 363 20.06 -4.41 -10.40
N GLY A 364 19.93 -4.73 -11.70
CA GLY A 364 18.69 -4.59 -12.46
C GLY A 364 17.55 -5.55 -12.04
N GLU A 365 16.37 -5.41 -12.67
CA GLU A 365 15.25 -6.35 -12.47
C GLU A 365 15.66 -7.79 -12.89
N GLY A 366 15.48 -8.76 -11.98
CA GLY A 366 15.75 -10.19 -12.25
C GLY A 366 17.09 -10.75 -11.74
N TYR A 367 17.86 -10.00 -10.94
CA TYR A 367 19.12 -10.51 -10.37
C TYR A 367 18.91 -11.55 -9.25
N GLU A 368 19.52 -12.72 -9.40
CA GLU A 368 19.55 -13.73 -8.34
C GLU A 368 20.70 -13.44 -7.37
N VAL A 369 20.36 -13.00 -6.15
CA VAL A 369 21.35 -12.71 -5.09
C VAL A 369 22.13 -13.97 -4.72
N ASN A 370 23.44 -13.94 -4.92
CA ASN A 370 24.34 -14.98 -4.46
C ASN A 370 24.68 -14.75 -2.98
N ALA A 371 24.10 -15.58 -2.11
CA ALA A 371 24.25 -15.45 -0.66
C ALA A 371 25.69 -15.56 -0.12
N ILE A 372 26.64 -16.00 -0.94
CA ILE A 372 28.05 -16.15 -0.57
C ILE A 372 28.88 -14.99 -1.14
N ASN A 373 28.67 -14.69 -2.43
CA ASN A 373 29.49 -13.72 -3.15
C ASN A 373 28.99 -12.28 -3.04
N ASP A 374 27.69 -12.08 -2.79
CA ASP A 374 27.08 -10.75 -2.75
C ASP A 374 26.82 -10.28 -1.32
N LEU A 375 26.89 -11.18 -0.33
CA LEU A 375 26.52 -10.91 1.04
C LEU A 375 27.68 -11.16 2.01
N ILE A 376 27.84 -10.26 2.97
CA ILE A 376 28.84 -10.37 4.02
C ILE A 376 28.23 -10.09 5.42
N PRO A 377 28.46 -10.95 6.42
CA PRO A 377 28.03 -10.68 7.78
C PRO A 377 28.99 -9.71 8.49
N ILE A 378 28.45 -8.61 8.99
CA ILE A 378 29.22 -7.54 9.65
C ILE A 378 28.50 -7.01 10.89
N CYS A 379 29.25 -6.49 11.87
CA CYS A 379 28.66 -5.84 13.04
C CYS A 379 28.11 -4.44 12.68
N PRO A 380 27.22 -3.86 13.50
CA PRO A 380 26.68 -2.52 13.28
C PRO A 380 27.76 -1.44 13.11
N ASN A 381 28.85 -1.53 13.89
CA ASN A 381 29.95 -0.56 13.81
C ASN A 381 30.68 -0.65 12.46
N CYS A 382 30.98 -1.85 11.96
CA CYS A 382 31.58 -1.99 10.65
C CYS A 382 30.62 -1.63 9.51
N HIS A 383 29.32 -1.89 9.69
CA HIS A 383 28.29 -1.47 8.72
C HIS A 383 28.26 0.05 8.59
N LEU A 384 28.31 0.77 9.72
CA LEU A 384 28.41 2.23 9.75
C LEU A 384 29.68 2.72 9.03
N VAL A 385 30.83 2.10 9.31
CA VAL A 385 32.10 2.51 8.68
C VAL A 385 32.07 2.28 7.17
N ILE A 386 31.44 1.21 6.66
CA ILE A 386 31.32 0.98 5.20
C ILE A 386 30.64 2.16 4.51
N HIS A 387 29.54 2.65 5.07
CA HIS A 387 28.72 3.72 4.47
C HIS A 387 29.17 5.14 4.84
N SER A 388 30.31 5.30 5.50
CA SER A 388 30.80 6.62 5.94
C SER A 388 31.41 7.48 4.83
N LYS A 389 31.55 6.98 3.59
CA LYS A 389 31.97 7.74 2.40
C LYS A 389 31.21 7.25 1.14
N GLU A 390 31.22 8.07 0.08
CA GLU A 390 30.75 7.70 -1.26
C GLU A 390 31.93 7.84 -2.26
N PRO A 391 32.29 6.79 -3.01
CA PRO A 391 31.76 5.42 -2.98
C PRO A 391 32.16 4.68 -1.70
N ALA A 392 31.28 3.79 -1.20
CA ALA A 392 31.43 3.07 0.07
C ALA A 392 32.79 2.37 0.24
N TYR A 393 33.27 2.27 1.49
CA TYR A 393 34.49 1.51 1.77
C TYR A 393 34.28 0.02 1.49
N THR A 394 35.26 -0.61 0.84
CA THR A 394 35.26 -2.06 0.72
C THR A 394 35.61 -2.69 2.08
N PRO A 395 35.11 -3.91 2.39
CA PRO A 395 35.52 -4.63 3.59
C PRO A 395 37.04 -4.77 3.72
N GLN A 396 37.77 -4.86 2.59
CA GLN A 396 39.22 -4.98 2.59
C GLN A 396 39.92 -3.67 2.98
N GLU A 397 39.39 -2.52 2.55
CA GLU A 397 39.91 -1.21 2.97
C GLU A 397 39.80 -1.04 4.49
N ILE A 398 38.65 -1.38 5.07
CA ILE A 398 38.44 -1.27 6.52
C ILE A 398 39.34 -2.25 7.28
N LYS A 399 39.54 -3.48 6.77
CA LYS A 399 40.51 -4.42 7.33
C LYS A 399 41.93 -3.84 7.35
N ASN A 400 42.34 -3.16 6.29
CA ASN A 400 43.66 -2.53 6.24
C ASN A 400 43.78 -1.37 7.25
N MET A 401 42.72 -0.59 7.42
CA MET A 401 42.67 0.47 8.46
C MET A 401 42.80 -0.11 9.88
N LEU A 402 42.16 -1.24 10.15
CA LEU A 402 42.24 -1.92 11.45
C LEU A 402 43.61 -2.56 11.70
N ARG A 403 44.30 -3.04 10.66
CA ARG A 403 45.65 -3.61 10.75
C ARG A 403 46.71 -2.58 11.10
N ASN A 404 46.53 -1.32 10.71
CA ASN A 404 47.45 -0.23 11.05
C ASN A 404 47.31 0.29 12.49
N LYS A 405 46.43 -0.31 13.30
CA LYS A 405 46.15 0.07 14.70
C LYS A 405 46.22 -1.11 15.69
N ARG A 406 46.53 -2.32 15.23
CA ARG A 406 46.65 -3.52 16.07
C ARG A 406 48.10 -3.87 16.36
#